data_AF-A0A929I1R3-F1
#
_entry.id   AF-A0A929I1R3-F1
#
_cell.length_a   1.000
_cell.length_b   1.000
_cell.length_c   1.000
_cell.angle_alpha   90.00
_cell.angle_beta   90.00
_cell.angle_gamma   90.00
#
_symmetry.space_group_name_H-M   'P 1'
#
loop_
_entity.id
_entity.type
_entity.pdbx_description
1 polymer ?
#
loop_
_entity_poly.entity_id
_entity_poly.type
_entity_poly.pdbx_seq_one_letter_code
_entity_poly.pdbx_strand_id
1 'polypeptide(L)'
;MKRSPASTPNKKIAAGKFDPFSDRLSRDIRNTLSEAFIDALSRMEPSAYRDEADIWRAKNPSEIYLEYIQNRLQSYDQVFKQIKVNQLVDPLLRSLVIWNNGLFFEFHDHLEGIWIQATGDKKQALKGLIKAAGAYIHNEYGRQEAVKSISVKSRNLIRQYSHCLTFITNLDVLIQKLIALDTIPPRLENPALRED
;
A
#
# COMPACT_ATOMS: atom_id res chain seq x y z
N MET A 1 -11.08 -35.51 -29.59
CA MET A 1 -11.62 -34.13 -29.51
C MET A 1 -11.43 -33.62 -28.09
N LYS A 2 -10.44 -32.75 -27.84
CA LYS A 2 -10.20 -32.12 -26.53
C LYS A 2 -10.90 -30.75 -26.54
N ARG A 3 -11.78 -30.51 -25.57
CA ARG A 3 -12.49 -29.23 -25.39
C ARG A 3 -11.54 -28.23 -24.73
N SER A 4 -11.29 -27.10 -25.39
CA SER A 4 -10.59 -25.94 -24.81
C SER A 4 -11.44 -25.28 -23.72
N PRO A 5 -10.86 -24.76 -22.63
CA PRO A 5 -11.61 -24.03 -21.62
C PRO A 5 -11.97 -22.62 -22.12
N ALA A 6 -13.21 -22.23 -21.81
CA ALA A 6 -13.83 -20.99 -22.23
C ALA A 6 -13.08 -19.75 -21.73
N SER A 7 -12.77 -18.84 -22.65
CA SER A 7 -12.31 -17.49 -22.36
C SER A 7 -13.39 -16.73 -21.60
N THR A 8 -13.09 -16.30 -20.38
CA THR A 8 -13.96 -15.43 -19.58
C THR A 8 -14.18 -14.10 -20.30
N PRO A 9 -15.40 -13.53 -20.32
CA PRO A 9 -15.68 -12.34 -21.10
C PRO A 9 -14.88 -11.15 -20.58
N ASN A 10 -14.25 -10.44 -21.51
CA ASN A 10 -13.58 -9.16 -21.32
C ASN A 10 -14.61 -8.18 -20.71
N LYS A 11 -14.56 -7.97 -19.39
CA LYS A 11 -15.36 -6.93 -18.74
C LYS A 11 -14.90 -5.61 -19.32
N LYS A 12 -15.76 -4.99 -20.13
CA LYS A 12 -15.61 -3.60 -20.59
C LYS A 12 -15.20 -2.76 -19.39
N ILE A 13 -13.98 -2.23 -19.46
CA ILE A 13 -13.45 -1.22 -18.54
C ILE A 13 -14.55 -0.16 -18.42
N ALA A 14 -14.96 0.18 -17.20
CA ALA A 14 -15.70 1.41 -16.98
C ALA A 14 -14.74 2.52 -17.43
N ALA A 15 -14.94 3.03 -18.64
CA ALA A 15 -14.03 3.97 -19.27
C ALA A 15 -13.89 5.20 -18.36
N GLY A 16 -12.69 5.41 -17.80
CA GLY A 16 -12.33 6.64 -17.10
C GLY A 16 -11.77 6.53 -15.67
N LYS A 17 -11.43 5.35 -15.13
CA LYS A 17 -10.68 5.26 -13.85
C LYS A 17 -9.58 4.18 -13.88
N PHE A 18 -8.40 4.49 -13.32
CA PHE A 18 -7.36 3.49 -13.02
C PHE A 18 -7.94 2.48 -12.00
N ASP A 19 -7.93 1.18 -12.30
CA ASP A 19 -8.49 0.13 -11.42
C ASP A 19 -7.72 -1.20 -11.54
N PRO A 20 -6.75 -1.48 -10.66
CA PRO A 20 -5.93 -2.69 -10.70
C PRO A 20 -6.72 -3.97 -10.38
N PHE A 21 -7.96 -3.87 -9.88
CA PHE A 21 -8.79 -5.05 -9.67
C PHE A 21 -9.48 -5.52 -10.94
N SER A 22 -9.84 -4.59 -11.83
CA SER A 22 -10.64 -4.89 -13.03
C SER A 22 -9.83 -4.79 -14.33
N ASP A 23 -8.72 -4.05 -14.30
CA ASP A 23 -7.84 -3.83 -15.44
C ASP A 23 -6.44 -4.42 -15.19
N ARG A 24 -5.95 -5.18 -16.16
CA ARG A 24 -4.64 -5.83 -16.10
C ARG A 24 -3.52 -4.81 -16.21
N LEU A 25 -3.65 -3.80 -17.08
CA LEU A 25 -2.59 -2.81 -17.26
C LEU A 25 -2.40 -1.97 -15.98
N SER A 26 -3.49 -1.53 -15.35
CA SER A 26 -3.47 -0.88 -14.04
C SER A 26 -2.76 -1.73 -12.99
N ARG A 27 -3.03 -3.04 -12.98
CA ARG A 27 -2.39 -3.96 -12.04
C ARG A 27 -0.89 -4.09 -12.30
N ASP A 28 -0.50 -4.29 -13.56
CA ASP A 28 0.89 -4.49 -13.94
C ASP A 28 1.71 -3.22 -13.64
N ILE A 29 1.18 -2.02 -13.94
CA ILE A 29 1.81 -0.73 -13.62
C ILE A 29 1.97 -0.55 -12.10
N ARG A 30 0.89 -0.71 -11.32
CA ARG A 30 0.98 -0.57 -9.86
C ARG A 30 1.98 -1.54 -9.26
N ASN A 31 1.91 -2.81 -9.64
CA ASN A 31 2.72 -3.86 -9.03
C ASN A 31 4.21 -3.65 -9.32
N THR A 32 4.58 -3.35 -10.57
CA THR A 32 5.98 -3.12 -10.95
C THR A 32 6.55 -1.85 -10.31
N LEU A 33 5.77 -0.77 -10.24
CA LEU A 33 6.16 0.44 -9.51
C LEU A 33 6.35 0.18 -8.01
N SER A 34 5.43 -0.55 -7.39
CA SER A 34 5.54 -0.94 -5.96
C SER A 34 6.80 -1.76 -5.72
N GLU A 35 7.03 -2.80 -6.53
CA GLU A 35 8.22 -3.66 -6.42
C GLU A 35 9.52 -2.85 -6.55
N ALA A 36 9.62 -2.00 -7.58
CA ALA A 36 10.77 -1.12 -7.78
C ALA A 36 10.96 -0.12 -6.62
N PHE A 37 9.87 0.40 -6.06
CA PHE A 37 9.91 1.29 -4.90
C PHE A 37 10.39 0.58 -3.63
N ILE A 38 9.97 -0.66 -3.38
CA ILE A 38 10.42 -1.45 -2.23
C ILE A 38 11.91 -1.84 -2.37
N ASP A 39 12.37 -2.20 -3.58
CA ASP A 39 13.79 -2.44 -3.84
C ASP A 39 14.62 -1.16 -3.64
N ALA A 40 14.13 -0.03 -4.15
CA ALA A 40 14.74 1.28 -3.94
C ALA A 40 14.89 1.62 -2.45
N LEU A 41 13.84 1.40 -1.64
CA LEU A 41 13.88 1.65 -0.19
C LEU A 41 14.86 0.72 0.54
N SER A 42 14.99 -0.52 0.06
CA SER A 42 15.91 -1.50 0.64
C SER A 42 17.37 -1.11 0.38
N ARG A 43 17.65 -0.53 -0.79
CA ARG A 43 18.99 -0.08 -1.19
C ARG A 43 19.27 1.39 -0.84
N MET A 44 18.25 2.14 -0.45
CA MET A 44 18.27 3.61 -0.35
C MET A 44 18.66 4.30 -1.66
N GLU A 45 18.26 3.72 -2.80
CA GLU A 45 18.59 4.19 -4.15
C GLU A 45 17.33 4.55 -4.95
N PRO A 46 16.97 5.84 -5.09
CA PRO A 46 15.71 6.27 -5.70
C PRO A 46 15.56 5.98 -7.20
N SER A 47 16.63 5.62 -7.91
CA SER A 47 16.59 5.48 -9.37
C SER A 47 15.69 4.34 -9.83
N ALA A 48 15.59 3.24 -9.07
CA ALA A 48 14.91 2.03 -9.52
C ALA A 48 13.43 2.25 -9.90
N TYR A 49 12.65 2.98 -9.08
CA TYR A 49 11.25 3.27 -9.42
C TYR A 49 11.09 4.33 -10.50
N ARG A 50 12.11 5.18 -10.74
CA ARG A 50 12.13 6.16 -11.82
C ARG A 50 12.35 5.48 -13.16
N ASP A 51 13.32 4.56 -13.19
CA ASP A 51 13.62 3.74 -14.37
C ASP A 51 12.40 2.91 -14.78
N GLU A 52 11.72 2.27 -13.82
CA GLU A 52 10.48 1.52 -14.10
C GLU A 52 9.34 2.44 -14.61
N ALA A 53 9.20 3.64 -14.06
CA ALA A 53 8.22 4.61 -14.54
C ALA A 53 8.51 5.07 -15.98
N ASP A 54 9.78 5.27 -16.32
CA ASP A 54 10.19 5.66 -17.67
C ASP A 54 9.96 4.54 -18.68
N ILE A 55 10.14 3.26 -18.28
CA ILE A 55 9.75 2.10 -19.09
C ILE A 55 8.25 2.13 -19.42
N TRP A 56 7.39 2.44 -18.44
CA TRP A 56 5.95 2.54 -18.68
C TRP A 56 5.58 3.74 -19.55
N ARG A 57 6.20 4.91 -19.32
CA ARG A 57 5.97 6.11 -20.14
C ARG A 57 6.39 5.93 -21.59
N ALA A 58 7.48 5.23 -21.85
CA ALA A 58 7.96 4.94 -23.19
C ALA A 58 6.98 4.07 -24.00
N LYS A 59 6.11 3.29 -23.33
CA LYS A 59 5.01 2.53 -23.97
C LYS A 59 3.83 3.42 -24.38
N ASN A 60 3.89 4.73 -24.09
CA ASN A 60 2.88 5.73 -24.39
C ASN A 60 1.44 5.30 -24.01
N PRO A 61 1.18 4.95 -22.74
CA PRO A 61 -0.15 4.57 -22.29
C PRO A 61 -1.07 5.80 -22.28
N SER A 62 -2.38 5.58 -22.19
CA SER A 62 -3.34 6.70 -22.10
C SER A 62 -3.15 7.51 -20.82
N GLU A 63 -3.63 8.76 -20.84
CA GLU A 63 -3.46 9.77 -19.78
C GLU A 63 -3.70 9.25 -18.37
N ILE A 64 -4.75 8.44 -18.17
CA ILE A 64 -5.12 7.90 -16.86
C ILE A 64 -4.03 7.07 -16.17
N TYR A 65 -3.20 6.39 -16.97
CA TYR A 65 -2.07 5.62 -16.45
C TYR A 65 -0.88 6.54 -16.17
N LEU A 66 -0.66 7.55 -17.01
CA LEU A 66 0.39 8.56 -16.82
C LEU A 66 0.14 9.38 -15.54
N GLU A 67 -1.11 9.80 -15.30
CA GLU A 67 -1.54 10.45 -14.06
C GLU A 67 -1.25 9.58 -12.84
N TYR A 68 -1.60 8.29 -12.90
CA TYR A 68 -1.30 7.35 -11.82
C TYR A 68 0.21 7.25 -11.55
N ILE A 69 1.01 7.05 -12.60
CA ILE A 69 2.48 6.96 -12.52
C ILE A 69 3.05 8.24 -11.89
N GLN A 70 2.62 9.42 -12.35
CA GLN A 70 3.10 10.70 -11.84
C GLN A 70 2.75 10.90 -10.35
N ASN A 71 1.50 10.59 -9.97
CA ASN A 71 1.07 10.66 -8.58
C ASN A 71 1.91 9.74 -7.68
N ARG A 72 2.23 8.53 -8.16
CA ARG A 72 3.10 7.60 -7.43
C ARG A 72 4.52 8.10 -7.29
N LEU A 73 5.14 8.59 -8.35
CA LEU A 73 6.49 9.18 -8.30
C LEU A 73 6.57 10.33 -7.29
N GLN A 74 5.59 11.23 -7.27
CA GLN A 74 5.55 12.34 -6.32
C GLN A 74 5.51 11.82 -4.87
N SER A 75 4.64 10.86 -4.57
CA SER A 75 4.56 10.25 -3.23
C SER A 75 5.85 9.50 -2.87
N TYR A 76 6.47 8.78 -3.80
CA TYR A 76 7.74 8.07 -3.56
C TYR A 76 8.85 9.07 -3.22
N ASP A 77 8.97 10.17 -3.95
CA ASP A 77 9.92 11.23 -3.67
C ASP A 77 9.74 11.82 -2.26
N GLN A 78 8.49 12.05 -1.84
CA GLN A 78 8.19 12.53 -0.49
C GLN A 78 8.57 11.51 0.59
N VAL A 79 8.31 10.21 0.36
CA VAL A 79 8.74 9.17 1.29
C VAL A 79 10.26 9.16 1.45
N PHE A 80 11.01 9.20 0.33
CA PHE A 80 12.48 9.23 0.38
C PHE A 80 13.01 10.47 1.10
N LYS A 81 12.42 11.64 0.82
CA LYS A 81 12.75 12.89 1.52
C LYS A 81 12.53 12.74 3.02
N GLN A 82 11.35 12.27 3.45
CA GLN A 82 10.99 12.13 4.86
C GLN A 82 11.86 11.08 5.56
N ILE A 83 12.16 9.94 4.93
CA ILE A 83 13.06 8.92 5.49
C ILE A 83 14.47 9.50 5.69
N LYS A 84 14.98 10.29 4.73
CA LYS A 84 16.30 10.91 4.81
C LYS A 84 16.37 11.98 5.90
N VAL A 85 15.38 12.89 5.95
CA VAL A 85 15.30 13.97 6.95
C VAL A 85 15.22 13.39 8.37
N ASN A 86 14.41 12.35 8.56
CA ASN A 86 14.23 11.68 9.84
C ASN A 86 15.28 10.62 10.16
N GLN A 87 16.23 10.36 9.24
CA GLN A 87 17.28 9.33 9.37
C GLN A 87 16.72 7.96 9.75
N LEU A 88 15.59 7.57 9.15
CA LEU A 88 14.89 6.34 9.55
C LEU A 88 15.61 5.11 9.01
N VAL A 89 16.24 4.37 9.92
CA VAL A 89 16.88 3.08 9.61
C VAL A 89 15.90 1.91 9.79
N ASP A 90 14.98 2.01 10.75
CA ASP A 90 14.02 0.94 11.06
C ASP A 90 12.96 0.78 9.94
N PRO A 91 12.85 -0.40 9.30
CA PRO A 91 11.82 -0.68 8.30
C PRO A 91 10.39 -0.49 8.81
N LEU A 92 10.11 -0.72 10.10
CA LEU A 92 8.78 -0.49 10.67
C LEU A 92 8.45 1.00 10.74
N LEU A 93 9.41 1.86 11.10
CA LEU A 93 9.21 3.31 11.07
C LEU A 93 9.07 3.85 9.65
N ARG A 94 9.84 3.30 8.69
CA ARG A 94 9.67 3.62 7.26
C ARG A 94 8.24 3.29 6.78
N SER A 95 7.65 2.19 7.25
CA SER A 95 6.27 1.84 6.90
C SER A 95 5.27 2.95 7.28
N LEU A 96 5.47 3.65 8.40
CA LEU A 96 4.59 4.74 8.80
C LEU A 96 4.66 5.91 7.83
N VAL A 97 5.86 6.22 7.32
CA VAL A 97 6.07 7.23 6.28
C VAL A 97 5.34 6.84 5.00
N ILE A 98 5.44 5.57 4.57
CA ILE A 98 4.73 5.06 3.39
C ILE A 98 3.22 5.23 3.56
N TRP A 99 2.67 4.79 4.69
CA TRP A 99 1.25 4.96 5.01
C TRP A 99 0.80 6.43 4.97
N ASN A 100 1.57 7.30 5.62
CA ASN A 100 1.24 8.72 5.76
C ASN A 100 1.29 9.49 4.43
N ASN A 101 1.89 8.92 3.39
CA ASN A 101 1.87 9.44 2.02
C ASN A 101 0.76 8.81 1.14
N GLY A 102 -0.18 8.07 1.75
CA GLY A 102 -1.32 7.44 1.06
C GLY A 102 -0.93 6.23 0.21
N LEU A 103 0.25 5.67 0.41
CA LEU A 103 0.78 4.55 -0.37
C LEU A 103 0.40 3.21 0.27
N PHE A 104 -0.89 2.90 0.35
CA PHE A 104 -1.36 1.71 1.08
C PHE A 104 -0.94 0.39 0.44
N PHE A 105 -0.84 0.36 -0.90
CA PHE A 105 -0.40 -0.83 -1.61
C PHE A 105 1.09 -1.11 -1.34
N GLU A 106 1.92 -0.08 -1.39
CA GLU A 106 3.34 -0.18 -1.07
C GLU A 106 3.56 -0.45 0.43
N PHE A 107 2.71 0.09 1.30
CA PHE A 107 2.72 -0.26 2.73
C PHE A 107 2.42 -1.74 2.95
N HIS A 108 1.42 -2.28 2.23
CA HIS A 108 1.09 -3.69 2.24
C HIS A 108 2.30 -4.54 1.83
N ASP A 109 2.90 -4.24 0.68
CA ASP A 109 4.03 -5.01 0.14
C ASP A 109 5.28 -4.92 1.03
N HIS A 110 5.60 -3.71 1.51
CA HIS A 110 6.70 -3.48 2.45
C HIS A 110 6.53 -4.28 3.75
N LEU A 111 5.35 -4.23 4.35
CA LEU A 111 5.07 -5.00 5.56
C LEU A 111 4.99 -6.51 5.29
N GLU A 112 4.58 -6.95 4.11
CA GLU A 112 4.56 -8.37 3.76
C GLU A 112 5.97 -8.97 3.80
N GLY A 113 6.99 -8.25 3.31
CA GLY A 113 8.39 -8.66 3.41
C GLY A 113 8.85 -8.88 4.87
N ILE A 114 8.45 -8.00 5.79
CA ILE A 114 8.74 -8.12 7.23
C ILE A 114 7.91 -9.24 7.87
N TRP A 115 6.64 -9.37 7.47
CA TRP A 115 5.68 -10.33 8.00
C TRP A 115 6.06 -11.78 7.70
N ILE A 116 6.59 -12.06 6.51
CA ILE A 116 7.04 -13.40 6.11
C ILE A 116 8.07 -13.93 7.12
N GLN A 117 9.00 -13.07 7.54
CA GLN A 117 10.07 -13.40 8.50
C GLN A 117 9.62 -13.38 9.96
N ALA A 118 8.50 -12.72 10.28
CA ALA A 118 7.97 -12.65 11.63
C ALA A 118 7.32 -13.98 12.07
N THR A 119 7.32 -14.22 13.38
CA THR A 119 6.66 -15.37 14.03
C THR A 119 5.81 -14.92 15.22
N GLY A 120 4.99 -15.82 15.76
CA GLY A 120 4.17 -15.57 16.95
C GLY A 120 3.25 -14.35 16.84
N ASP A 121 3.11 -13.63 17.95
CA ASP A 121 2.25 -12.45 18.07
C ASP A 121 2.64 -11.33 17.11
N LYS A 122 3.94 -11.10 16.90
CA LYS A 122 4.43 -10.09 15.94
C LYS A 122 3.92 -10.37 14.53
N LYS A 123 3.91 -11.65 14.11
CA LYS A 123 3.34 -12.05 12.82
C LYS A 123 1.85 -11.73 12.73
N GLN A 124 1.08 -11.94 13.80
CA GLN A 124 -0.35 -11.64 13.79
C GLN A 124 -0.64 -10.15 13.84
N ALA A 125 0.14 -9.38 14.61
CA ALA A 125 0.08 -7.92 14.66
C ALA A 125 0.32 -7.29 13.29
N LEU A 126 1.41 -7.68 12.61
CA LEU A 126 1.73 -7.18 11.27
C LEU A 126 0.65 -7.59 10.24
N LYS A 127 0.10 -8.79 10.34
CA LYS A 127 -1.05 -9.21 9.53
C LYS A 127 -2.27 -8.29 9.73
N GLY A 128 -2.46 -7.78 10.95
CA GLY A 128 -3.49 -6.80 11.27
C GLY A 128 -3.31 -5.50 10.49
N LEU A 129 -2.09 -4.95 10.47
CA LEU A 129 -1.74 -3.73 9.71
C LEU A 129 -1.83 -3.93 8.19
N ILE A 130 -1.34 -5.06 7.68
CA ILE A 130 -1.46 -5.43 6.25
C ILE A 130 -2.94 -5.46 5.82
N LYS A 131 -3.82 -5.99 6.69
CA LYS A 131 -5.27 -5.94 6.44
C LYS A 131 -5.83 -4.52 6.53
N ALA A 132 -5.33 -3.66 7.42
CA ALA A 132 -5.77 -2.27 7.47
C ALA A 132 -5.50 -1.58 6.13
N ALA A 133 -4.29 -1.73 5.59
CA ALA A 133 -3.93 -1.24 4.27
C ALA A 133 -4.84 -1.83 3.18
N GLY A 134 -5.09 -3.14 3.24
CA GLY A 134 -6.08 -3.80 2.37
C GLY A 134 -7.45 -3.13 2.38
N ALA A 135 -7.96 -2.73 3.54
CA ALA A 135 -9.24 -2.03 3.65
C ALA A 135 -9.21 -0.67 2.92
N TYR A 136 -8.15 0.12 3.10
CA TYR A 136 -8.01 1.41 2.41
C TYR A 136 -7.78 1.25 0.89
N ILE A 137 -7.00 0.26 0.46
CA ILE A 137 -6.88 -0.08 -0.97
C ILE A 137 -8.25 -0.41 -1.54
N HIS A 138 -9.05 -1.26 -0.90
CA HIS A 138 -10.40 -1.57 -1.39
C HIS A 138 -11.33 -0.34 -1.40
N ASN A 139 -11.15 0.58 -0.45
CA ASN A 139 -11.91 1.82 -0.38
C ASN A 139 -11.62 2.74 -1.57
N GLU A 140 -10.36 2.87 -2.02
CA GLU A 140 -9.98 3.67 -3.20
C GLU A 140 -10.76 3.31 -4.48
N TYR A 141 -11.20 2.05 -4.59
CA TYR A 141 -11.94 1.52 -5.74
C TYR A 141 -13.41 1.20 -5.41
N GLY A 142 -13.96 1.72 -4.31
CA GLY A 142 -15.38 1.63 -3.98
C GLY A 142 -15.86 0.21 -3.62
N ARG A 143 -14.97 -0.68 -3.18
CA ARG A 143 -15.28 -2.09 -2.90
C ARG A 143 -15.81 -2.29 -1.47
N GLN A 144 -16.95 -1.69 -1.16
CA GLN A 144 -17.46 -1.54 0.21
C GLN A 144 -17.63 -2.85 1.00
N GLU A 145 -18.09 -3.94 0.37
CA GLU A 145 -18.21 -5.23 1.06
C GLU A 145 -16.85 -5.81 1.47
N ALA A 146 -15.82 -5.61 0.65
CA ALA A 146 -14.45 -5.97 1.00
C ALA A 146 -13.92 -5.08 2.12
N VAL A 147 -14.17 -3.77 2.07
CA VAL A 147 -13.79 -2.80 3.13
C VAL A 147 -14.37 -3.25 4.48
N LYS A 148 -15.67 -3.54 4.55
CA LYS A 148 -16.34 -4.03 5.77
C LYS A 148 -15.69 -5.29 6.32
N SER A 149 -15.57 -6.34 5.48
CA SER A 149 -15.06 -7.65 5.92
C SER A 149 -13.59 -7.57 6.37
N ILE A 150 -12.77 -6.81 5.65
CA ILE A 150 -11.34 -6.69 5.92
C ILE A 150 -11.10 -5.82 7.17
N SER A 151 -11.85 -4.73 7.34
CA SER A 151 -11.74 -3.85 8.50
C SER A 151 -12.03 -4.57 9.80
N VAL A 152 -13.04 -5.46 9.82
CA VAL A 152 -13.34 -6.33 10.97
C VAL A 152 -12.16 -7.23 11.32
N LYS A 153 -11.58 -7.90 10.32
CA LYS A 153 -10.44 -8.81 10.53
C LYS A 153 -9.19 -8.05 10.98
N SER A 154 -8.94 -6.88 10.41
CA SER A 154 -7.81 -6.01 10.76
C SER A 154 -7.90 -5.56 12.21
N ARG A 155 -9.00 -4.90 12.61
CA ARG A 155 -9.14 -4.36 13.98
C ARG A 155 -9.09 -5.43 15.06
N ASN A 156 -9.60 -6.64 14.79
CA ASN A 156 -9.53 -7.75 15.74
C ASN A 156 -8.08 -8.18 15.99
N LEU A 157 -7.27 -8.31 14.94
CA LEU A 157 -5.85 -8.63 15.07
C LEU A 157 -5.08 -7.49 15.75
N ILE A 158 -5.30 -6.24 15.34
CA ILE A 158 -4.62 -5.08 15.91
C ILE A 158 -4.92 -4.95 17.41
N ARG A 159 -6.18 -5.13 17.83
CA ARG A 159 -6.56 -5.10 19.25
C ARG A 159 -5.93 -6.22 20.05
N GLN A 160 -5.95 -7.45 19.52
CA GLN A 160 -5.45 -8.61 20.24
C GLN A 160 -3.93 -8.58 20.42
N TYR A 161 -3.20 -8.02 19.44
CA TYR A 161 -1.74 -8.04 19.41
C TYR A 161 -1.13 -6.63 19.45
N SER A 162 -1.81 -5.68 20.10
CA SER A 162 -1.39 -4.27 20.17
C SER A 162 -0.03 -4.09 20.87
N HIS A 163 0.33 -4.98 21.80
CA HIS A 163 1.64 -4.99 22.48
C HIS A 163 2.83 -5.17 21.53
N CYS A 164 2.59 -5.69 20.32
CA CYS A 164 3.61 -5.84 19.29
C CYS A 164 3.70 -4.63 18.34
N LEU A 165 2.83 -3.63 18.49
CA LEU A 165 2.69 -2.46 17.62
C LEU A 165 3.02 -1.15 18.34
N THR A 166 3.85 -1.19 19.39
CA THR A 166 4.22 -0.04 20.22
C THR A 166 4.96 1.07 19.46
N PHE A 167 5.43 0.80 18.24
CA PHE A 167 5.99 1.79 17.33
C PHE A 167 4.92 2.71 16.70
N ILE A 168 3.63 2.50 16.94
CA ILE A 168 2.54 3.40 16.52
C ILE A 168 1.90 3.99 17.78
N THR A 169 2.06 5.29 18.01
CA THR A 169 1.60 5.93 19.25
C THR A 169 0.10 6.21 19.29
N ASN A 170 -0.55 6.29 18.13
CA ASN A 170 -1.97 6.59 17.99
C ASN A 170 -2.78 5.42 17.42
N LEU A 171 -2.40 4.17 17.76
CA LEU A 171 -3.02 2.95 17.21
C LEU A 171 -4.54 2.89 17.42
N ASP A 172 -5.04 3.44 18.52
CA ASP A 172 -6.47 3.53 18.80
C ASP A 172 -7.23 4.35 17.74
N VAL A 173 -6.61 5.39 17.18
CA VAL A 173 -7.21 6.19 16.11
C VAL A 173 -7.41 5.33 14.87
N LEU A 174 -6.42 4.50 14.49
CA LEU A 174 -6.56 3.53 13.40
C LEU A 174 -7.71 2.56 13.65
N ILE A 175 -7.81 2.01 14.87
CA ILE A 175 -8.89 1.10 15.24
C ILE A 175 -10.27 1.80 15.09
N GLN A 176 -10.42 3.03 15.56
CA GLN A 176 -11.68 3.77 15.45
C GLN A 176 -12.06 4.05 14.00
N LYS A 177 -11.10 4.45 13.16
CA LYS A 177 -11.33 4.67 11.73
C LYS A 177 -11.78 3.39 11.02
N LEU A 178 -11.20 2.23 11.35
CA LEU A 178 -11.62 0.92 10.84
C LEU A 178 -13.00 0.46 11.36
N ILE A 179 -13.47 0.98 12.49
CA ILE A 179 -14.82 0.70 13.01
C ILE A 179 -15.85 1.54 12.27
N ALA A 180 -15.57 2.84 12.13
CA ALA A 180 -16.42 3.79 11.41
C ALA A 180 -16.46 3.54 9.90
N LEU A 181 -15.53 2.72 9.38
CA LEU A 181 -15.30 2.52 7.94
C LEU A 181 -14.99 3.85 7.24
N ASP A 182 -14.24 4.70 7.94
CA ASP A 182 -13.88 6.02 7.45
C ASP A 182 -13.07 5.90 6.16
N THR A 183 -13.46 6.67 5.15
CA THR A 183 -12.77 6.70 3.86
C THR A 183 -11.43 7.42 3.92
N ILE A 184 -11.24 8.25 4.94
CA ILE A 184 -10.01 9.01 5.20
C ILE A 184 -9.17 8.21 6.21
N PRO A 185 -7.95 7.78 5.84
CA PRO A 185 -7.03 7.11 6.77
C PRO A 185 -6.62 8.08 7.89
N PRO A 186 -6.31 7.59 9.09
CA PRO A 186 -5.55 8.40 10.02
C PRO A 186 -4.09 8.46 9.57
N ARG A 187 -3.40 9.55 9.92
CA ARG A 187 -1.95 9.56 9.97
C ARG A 187 -1.51 8.64 11.12
N LEU A 188 -0.50 7.82 10.90
CA LEU A 188 0.13 7.00 11.94
C LEU A 188 1.30 7.79 12.56
N GLU A 189 1.30 7.87 13.88
CA GLU A 189 2.23 8.71 14.63
C GLU A 189 3.33 7.88 15.30
N ASN A 190 4.53 8.47 15.34
CA ASN A 190 5.63 8.03 16.17
C ASN A 190 6.57 9.23 16.42
N PRO A 191 7.12 9.43 17.63
CA PRO A 191 8.01 10.56 17.94
C PRO A 191 9.26 10.67 17.05
N ALA A 192 9.68 9.57 16.40
CA ALA A 192 10.78 9.56 15.45
C ALA A 192 10.42 10.17 14.09
N LEU A 193 9.13 10.38 13.80
CA LEU A 193 8.66 11.06 12.59
C LEU A 193 8.54 12.56 12.88
N ARG A 194 9.51 13.35 12.46
CA ARG A 194 9.39 14.82 12.47
C ARG A 194 8.45 15.25 11.35
N GLU A 195 7.63 16.24 11.65
CA GLU A 195 6.82 16.92 10.65
C GLU A 195 7.69 17.92 9.89
N ASP A 196 7.57 17.92 8.56
CA ASP A 196 8.09 18.97 7.69
C ASP A 196 7.15 20.19 7.74
#